data_AF-A0A3E1YGA2-F1
#
_entry.id   AF-A0A3E1YGA2-F1
#
_cell.length_a   1.000
_cell.length_b   1.000
_cell.length_c   1.000
_cell.angle_alpha   90.00
_cell.angle_beta   90.00
_cell.angle_gamma   90.00
#
_symmetry.space_group_name_H-M   'P 1'
#
loop_
_entity.id
_entity.type
_entity.pdbx_description
1 polymer ?
#
loop_
_entity_poly.entity_id
_entity_poly.type
_entity_poly.pdbx_seq_one_letter_code
_entity_poly.pdbx_strand_id
1 'polypeptide(L)'
;MKRVNRHHFIFWVVMLSLIAEPIFAQKKTSTAKPAVPEKWYPIYRKDDCIMPALINKAGEVKLVFDSITTFASQMIIEDNIFEGNYIGVKRRIGDKKIYCLCDRNGKFTPLPEGIKIVALNPNSITVENESGKSALWGFNLTPITPFIYLSIQRFSEGLAVAFPAASRTFTFLNEKGEETIPATHRISTVGDHRSSYAMRNQVSEGLSNYSHNGLLGIMDKNGKDITPAVFSNLFEFKNGLAFAIRDRKAGYINKTGDWVIGPESGDTYYGNFANGLAPKEINENGEYYSNYIDTTGKVIIKTKFKRASLFNNGFAVVTTNENKSSEKSIINKTGEVVFTGNFSHAAFLDDLIVITTEVQLNSDNVRRNNWYYLDYNFKLIWEPECGERALRSLTSIRNCQLKDFKKIIIESGISNEYSFSDLQELFENANPVVLSLSLNYTITKLPNGLSNMTNLEELRLSGRFTELPDLSKLNKLKEIDLDYTDIQSLPKSIYKLKQLKEISVVGTKLSLNDIMALKENLPDTKITFKRSF
;
A
#
# COMPACT_ATOMS: atom_id res chain seq x y z
N MET A 1 -2.25 16.00 81.29
CA MET A 1 -2.06 17.41 80.88
C MET A 1 -0.79 17.52 80.05
N LYS A 2 -0.92 18.05 78.84
CA LYS A 2 0.06 18.78 77.98
C LYS A 2 1.39 18.10 77.55
N ARG A 3 1.41 17.86 76.22
CA ARG A 3 2.43 18.20 75.20
C ARG A 3 3.84 17.63 75.32
N VAL A 4 4.18 16.72 74.39
CA VAL A 4 5.51 16.70 73.77
C VAL A 4 5.41 16.56 72.24
N ASN A 5 6.27 17.35 71.59
CA ASN A 5 6.47 17.78 70.20
C ASN A 5 6.30 16.81 69.01
N ARG A 6 5.70 17.37 67.95
CA ARG A 6 5.46 16.84 66.58
C ARG A 6 6.69 16.68 65.68
N HIS A 7 7.91 16.71 66.21
CA HIS A 7 9.16 16.71 65.40
C HIS A 7 10.03 15.45 65.54
N HIS A 8 9.55 14.39 66.21
CA HIS A 8 10.25 13.11 66.30
C HIS A 8 9.59 11.96 65.50
N PHE A 9 8.50 12.22 64.78
CA PHE A 9 7.76 11.18 64.03
C PHE A 9 8.19 11.03 62.56
N ILE A 10 9.03 11.93 62.05
CA ILE A 10 9.46 11.93 60.63
C ILE A 10 10.82 11.22 60.46
N PHE A 11 11.56 10.99 61.54
CA PHE A 11 12.89 10.35 61.47
C PHE A 11 12.89 8.82 61.62
N TRP A 12 11.76 8.21 61.97
CA TRP A 12 11.62 6.74 62.11
C TRP A 12 10.84 6.06 60.97
N VAL A 13 10.29 6.84 60.02
CA VAL A 13 9.59 6.31 58.82
C VAL A 13 10.55 6.15 57.63
N VAL A 14 11.80 6.62 57.74
CA VAL A 14 12.79 6.59 56.64
C VAL A 14 13.88 5.51 56.82
N MET A 15 13.89 4.76 57.93
CA MET A 15 14.99 3.79 58.23
C MET A 15 14.52 2.38 58.62
N LEU A 16 13.32 1.96 58.21
CA LEU A 16 12.80 0.60 58.46
C LEU A 16 11.91 0.08 57.31
N SER A 17 12.32 0.34 56.08
CA SER A 17 11.81 -0.35 54.88
C SER A 17 12.93 -1.01 54.05
N LEU A 18 14.14 -1.10 54.61
CA LEU A 18 15.15 -2.06 54.17
C LEU A 18 14.88 -3.38 54.90
N ILE A 19 14.76 -4.45 54.10
CA ILE A 19 14.64 -5.87 54.48
C ILE A 19 13.19 -6.34 54.75
N ALA A 20 12.48 -6.67 53.66
CA ALA A 20 11.71 -7.90 53.52
C ALA A 20 11.09 -7.93 52.10
N GLU A 21 11.75 -8.57 51.15
CA GLU A 21 11.13 -8.96 49.88
C GLU A 21 10.22 -10.17 50.13
N PRO A 22 8.90 -10.12 49.81
CA PRO A 22 8.16 -11.32 49.49
C PRO A 22 8.42 -11.65 48.03
N ILE A 23 9.02 -12.82 47.83
CA ILE A 23 9.18 -13.50 46.55
C ILE A 23 7.78 -13.75 45.96
N PHE A 24 7.31 -12.83 45.12
CA PHE A 24 6.30 -13.10 44.10
C PHE A 24 6.94 -12.83 42.75
N ALA A 25 7.33 -13.92 42.08
CA ALA A 25 7.82 -13.92 40.72
C ALA A 25 6.74 -13.39 39.78
N GLN A 26 6.71 -12.07 39.58
CA GLN A 26 6.13 -11.49 38.37
C GLN A 26 6.97 -11.97 37.20
N LYS A 27 6.39 -12.87 36.41
CA LYS A 27 6.76 -13.10 35.01
C LYS A 27 7.02 -11.73 34.38
N LYS A 28 8.29 -11.41 34.11
CA LYS A 28 8.65 -10.38 33.14
C LYS A 28 8.14 -10.87 31.79
N THR A 29 6.86 -10.64 31.50
CA THR A 29 6.41 -10.56 30.13
C THR A 29 7.13 -9.38 29.53
N SER A 30 8.18 -9.69 28.77
CA SER A 30 8.78 -8.79 27.80
C SER A 30 7.65 -8.19 26.97
N THR A 31 7.20 -6.99 27.34
CA THR A 31 6.42 -6.15 26.45
C THR A 31 7.39 -5.61 25.42
N ALA A 32 7.80 -6.48 24.50
CA ALA A 32 8.29 -6.03 23.22
C ALA A 32 7.20 -5.10 22.69
N LYS A 33 7.57 -3.84 22.42
CA LYS A 33 6.73 -2.93 21.64
C LYS A 33 6.22 -3.75 20.45
N PRO A 34 4.90 -3.85 20.20
CA PRO A 34 4.42 -4.59 19.04
C PRO A 34 5.18 -4.03 17.84
N ALA A 35 5.92 -4.90 17.15
CA ALA A 35 6.68 -4.49 15.98
C ALA A 35 5.70 -3.77 15.06
N VAL A 36 6.05 -2.55 14.61
CA VAL A 36 5.24 -1.87 13.60
C VAL A 36 5.10 -2.87 12.45
N PRO A 37 3.88 -3.23 12.03
CA PRO A 37 3.70 -4.21 10.98
C PRO A 37 4.53 -3.78 9.77
N GLU A 38 5.37 -4.68 9.29
CA GLU A 38 6.19 -4.42 8.13
C GLU A 38 5.30 -4.01 6.94
N LYS A 39 5.70 -2.95 6.22
CA LYS A 39 4.97 -2.48 5.05
C LYS A 39 5.36 -3.29 3.82
N TRP A 40 4.35 -3.84 3.17
CA TRP A 40 4.45 -4.63 1.95
C TRP A 40 3.73 -3.88 0.83
N TYR A 41 4.41 -3.68 -0.29
CA TYR A 41 3.92 -2.96 -1.46
C TYR A 41 3.68 -3.93 -2.61
N PRO A 42 2.61 -3.77 -3.39
CA PRO A 42 2.42 -4.59 -4.58
C PRO A 42 3.60 -4.38 -5.53
N ILE A 43 4.09 -5.47 -6.12
CA ILE A 43 4.99 -5.35 -7.24
C ILE A 43 4.12 -5.18 -8.50
N TYR A 44 4.44 -4.23 -9.39
CA TYR A 44 3.64 -3.89 -10.57
C TYR A 44 4.14 -4.54 -11.87
N ARG A 45 3.22 -4.89 -12.79
CA ARG A 45 3.48 -5.46 -14.14
C ARG A 45 2.69 -4.71 -15.22
N LYS A 46 3.14 -4.78 -16.48
CA LYS A 46 2.71 -3.90 -17.57
C LYS A 46 1.35 -4.22 -18.20
N ASP A 47 0.93 -5.49 -18.30
CA ASP A 47 -0.28 -5.85 -19.06
C ASP A 47 -1.61 -5.53 -18.34
N ASP A 48 -1.70 -4.47 -17.53
CA ASP A 48 -2.86 -4.22 -16.67
C ASP A 48 -3.22 -5.49 -15.87
N CYS A 49 -2.29 -6.32 -15.38
CA CYS A 49 -2.61 -7.65 -14.82
C CYS A 49 -1.79 -8.02 -13.60
N ILE A 50 -2.53 -8.26 -12.51
CA ILE A 50 -2.25 -8.88 -11.22
C ILE A 50 -0.80 -9.24 -10.91
N MET A 51 -0.35 -8.76 -9.75
CA MET A 51 0.75 -9.38 -9.04
C MET A 51 0.25 -10.22 -7.86
N PRO A 52 0.57 -11.53 -7.85
CA PRO A 52 0.47 -12.39 -6.69
C PRO A 52 1.72 -12.21 -5.82
N ALA A 53 2.19 -10.97 -5.60
CA ALA A 53 3.39 -10.75 -4.81
C ALA A 53 3.57 -9.32 -4.31
N LEU A 54 4.19 -9.21 -3.15
CA LEU A 54 4.46 -7.96 -2.46
C LEU A 54 5.97 -7.83 -2.20
N ILE A 55 6.48 -6.61 -2.14
CA ILE A 55 7.86 -6.27 -1.79
C ILE A 55 7.89 -5.36 -0.56
N ASN A 56 8.85 -5.56 0.34
CA ASN A 56 9.10 -4.64 1.44
C ASN A 56 10.39 -3.83 1.20
N LYS A 57 10.66 -2.87 2.08
CA LYS A 57 11.87 -2.03 2.01
C LYS A 57 13.20 -2.79 2.14
N ALA A 58 13.17 -4.03 2.65
CA ALA A 58 14.35 -4.89 2.75
C ALA A 58 14.61 -5.65 1.43
N GLY A 59 13.73 -5.50 0.43
CA GLY A 59 13.81 -6.22 -0.84
C GLY A 59 13.33 -7.67 -0.74
N GLU A 60 12.65 -8.04 0.35
CA GLU A 60 12.02 -9.34 0.45
C GLU A 60 10.75 -9.37 -0.39
N VAL A 61 10.44 -10.52 -0.99
CA VAL A 61 9.26 -10.69 -1.85
C VAL A 61 8.35 -11.75 -1.25
N LYS A 62 7.12 -11.37 -0.89
CA LYS A 62 6.08 -12.28 -0.45
C LYS A 62 5.26 -12.67 -1.66
N LEU A 63 5.22 -13.94 -2.04
CA LEU A 63 4.27 -14.40 -3.04
C LEU A 63 2.90 -14.59 -2.37
N VAL A 64 1.83 -14.11 -2.99
CA VAL A 64 0.44 -14.14 -2.54
C VAL A 64 -0.36 -14.87 -3.60
N PHE A 65 -0.43 -16.20 -3.51
CA PHE A 65 -1.09 -17.05 -4.49
C PHE A 65 -2.46 -17.51 -3.98
N ASP A 66 -3.46 -16.63 -3.87
CA ASP A 66 -4.82 -17.16 -3.75
C ASP A 66 -5.27 -17.68 -5.12
N SER A 67 -5.96 -18.83 -5.21
CA SER A 67 -6.42 -19.42 -6.49
C SER A 67 -7.51 -18.60 -7.21
N ILE A 68 -7.70 -17.38 -6.73
CA ILE A 68 -8.60 -16.39 -7.25
C ILE A 68 -7.92 -15.58 -8.37
N THR A 69 -6.59 -15.55 -8.43
CA THR A 69 -5.84 -14.67 -9.35
C THR A 69 -5.54 -15.25 -10.73
N THR A 70 -5.83 -16.52 -10.98
CA THR A 70 -5.70 -17.10 -12.32
C THR A 70 -6.73 -16.43 -13.25
N PHE A 71 -6.24 -15.66 -14.22
CA PHE A 71 -6.95 -15.01 -15.34
C PHE A 71 -7.57 -13.62 -15.17
N ALA A 72 -7.16 -12.73 -14.26
CA ALA A 72 -7.51 -11.31 -14.48
C ALA A 72 -6.56 -10.67 -15.50
N SER A 73 -7.03 -10.67 -16.75
CA SER A 73 -6.37 -10.04 -17.89
C SER A 73 -6.43 -8.50 -17.90
N GLN A 74 -7.02 -7.84 -16.87
CA GLN A 74 -7.13 -6.38 -16.72
C GLN A 74 -7.42 -5.91 -15.25
N MET A 75 -6.45 -6.01 -14.33
CA MET A 75 -6.23 -5.01 -13.27
C MET A 75 -5.95 -3.62 -13.87
N ILE A 76 -6.98 -2.78 -13.94
CA ILE A 76 -6.78 -1.33 -14.05
C ILE A 76 -6.63 -0.84 -12.61
N ILE A 77 -5.39 -0.60 -12.20
CA ILE A 77 -5.10 0.17 -10.99
C ILE A 77 -5.29 1.63 -11.43
N GLU A 78 -6.52 2.15 -11.32
CA GLU A 78 -6.78 3.56 -11.57
C GLU A 78 -6.05 4.39 -10.50
N ASP A 79 -4.86 4.87 -10.85
CA ASP A 79 -4.02 5.95 -10.29
C ASP A 79 -3.87 6.14 -8.76
N ASN A 80 -4.57 5.44 -7.87
CA ASN A 80 -4.66 5.85 -6.47
C ASN A 80 -5.27 4.76 -5.56
N ILE A 81 -4.51 3.69 -5.29
CA ILE A 81 -4.94 2.65 -4.35
C ILE A 81 -3.87 2.48 -3.27
N PHE A 82 -3.74 3.46 -2.36
CA PHE A 82 -2.84 3.32 -1.22
C PHE A 82 -3.34 4.04 0.03
N GLU A 83 -4.18 3.37 0.80
CA GLU A 83 -4.38 3.68 2.21
C GLU A 83 -3.76 2.62 3.12
N GLY A 84 -2.66 2.03 2.65
CA GLY A 84 -1.80 1.15 3.41
C GLY A 84 -2.40 -0.20 3.77
N ASN A 85 -3.68 -0.34 4.14
CA ASN A 85 -4.27 -1.56 4.71
C ASN A 85 -4.94 -2.50 3.70
N TYR A 86 -5.49 -1.95 2.61
CA TYR A 86 -6.25 -2.70 1.63
C TYR A 86 -5.93 -2.24 0.20
N ILE A 87 -6.12 -3.15 -0.75
CA ILE A 87 -6.01 -2.89 -2.20
C ILE A 87 -7.29 -3.41 -2.86
N GLY A 88 -7.91 -2.57 -3.71
CA GLY A 88 -9.00 -2.99 -4.58
C GLY A 88 -8.46 -3.76 -5.78
N VAL A 89 -9.00 -4.95 -6.03
CA VAL A 89 -8.56 -5.85 -7.09
C VAL A 89 -9.74 -6.24 -7.97
N LYS A 90 -9.52 -6.41 -9.26
CA LYS A 90 -10.51 -6.92 -10.20
C LYS A 90 -10.08 -8.30 -10.69
N ARG A 91 -10.95 -9.28 -10.50
CA ARG A 91 -10.84 -10.68 -10.95
C ARG A 91 -11.68 -10.88 -12.20
N ARG A 92 -11.22 -11.74 -13.11
CA ARG A 92 -12.03 -12.25 -14.22
C ARG A 92 -12.11 -13.78 -14.13
N ILE A 93 -13.31 -14.33 -14.18
CA ILE A 93 -13.58 -15.78 -14.21
C ILE A 93 -14.37 -16.06 -15.49
N GLY A 94 -13.71 -16.61 -16.51
CA GLY A 94 -14.28 -16.69 -17.86
C GLY A 94 -14.61 -15.29 -18.40
N ASP A 95 -15.89 -15.03 -18.69
CA ASP A 95 -16.37 -13.71 -19.13
C ASP A 95 -16.88 -12.82 -17.99
N LYS A 96 -17.02 -13.35 -16.76
CA LYS A 96 -17.51 -12.59 -15.61
C LYS A 96 -16.39 -11.80 -14.94
N LYS A 97 -16.69 -10.57 -14.51
CA LYS A 97 -15.80 -9.69 -13.73
C LYS A 97 -16.29 -9.68 -12.28
N ILE A 98 -15.38 -9.92 -11.33
CA ILE A 98 -15.64 -9.89 -9.88
C ILE A 98 -14.64 -8.93 -9.26
N TYR A 99 -15.06 -8.02 -8.40
CA TYR A 99 -14.15 -7.15 -7.65
C TYR A 99 -13.85 -7.77 -6.29
N CYS A 100 -12.66 -7.55 -5.75
CA CYS A 100 -12.20 -8.09 -4.48
C CYS A 100 -11.47 -7.01 -3.67
N LEU A 101 -11.57 -7.07 -2.34
CA LEU A 101 -10.64 -6.39 -1.44
C LEU A 101 -9.53 -7.33 -1.03
N CYS A 102 -8.28 -6.91 -1.12
CA CYS A 102 -7.12 -7.62 -0.60
C CYS A 102 -6.58 -6.89 0.62
N ASP A 103 -6.39 -7.57 1.76
CA ASP A 103 -5.74 -6.99 2.95
C ASP A 103 -4.21 -7.11 2.90
N ARG A 104 -3.50 -6.48 3.85
CA ARG A 104 -2.02 -6.54 3.95
C ARG A 104 -1.45 -7.96 4.08
N ASN A 105 -2.25 -8.91 4.56
CA ASN A 105 -1.80 -10.29 4.71
C ASN A 105 -1.91 -11.06 3.39
N GLY A 106 -2.59 -10.47 2.39
CA GLY A 106 -2.88 -11.09 1.11
C GLY A 106 -4.24 -11.80 1.07
N LYS A 107 -5.10 -11.58 2.08
CA LYS A 107 -6.43 -12.18 2.12
C LYS A 107 -7.39 -11.43 1.19
N PHE A 108 -7.94 -12.14 0.22
CA PHE A 108 -8.94 -11.61 -0.70
C PHE A 108 -10.37 -11.81 -0.17
N THR A 109 -11.20 -10.79 -0.33
CA THR A 109 -12.63 -10.81 -0.01
C THR A 109 -13.41 -10.38 -1.25
N PRO A 110 -14.12 -11.29 -1.95
CA PRO A 110 -14.86 -10.96 -3.16
C PRO A 110 -16.11 -10.13 -2.85
N LEU A 111 -16.41 -9.15 -3.70
CA LEU A 111 -17.64 -8.38 -3.68
C LEU A 111 -18.79 -9.18 -4.33
N PRO A 112 -20.05 -8.91 -3.97
CA PRO A 112 -21.23 -9.46 -4.64
C PRO A 112 -21.22 -9.17 -6.15
N GLU A 113 -21.89 -10.04 -6.92
CA GLU A 113 -22.01 -9.91 -8.38
C GLU A 113 -22.61 -8.54 -8.76
N GLY A 114 -22.07 -7.93 -9.82
CA GLY A 114 -22.52 -6.63 -10.32
C GLY A 114 -22.01 -5.41 -9.54
N ILE A 115 -21.20 -5.59 -8.48
CA ILE A 115 -20.63 -4.51 -7.68
C ILE A 115 -19.14 -4.31 -8.00
N LYS A 116 -18.73 -3.06 -8.20
CA LYS A 116 -17.33 -2.66 -8.40
C LYS A 116 -16.83 -1.70 -7.33
N ILE A 117 -15.53 -1.73 -7.05
CA ILE A 117 -14.86 -0.73 -6.19
C ILE A 117 -14.51 0.49 -7.05
N VAL A 118 -14.89 1.67 -6.58
CA VAL A 118 -14.58 2.98 -7.22
C VAL A 118 -13.49 3.72 -6.45
N ALA A 119 -13.49 3.63 -5.12
CA ALA A 119 -12.46 4.25 -4.29
C ALA A 119 -12.26 3.48 -2.98
N LEU A 120 -11.03 3.54 -2.45
CA LEU A 120 -10.74 3.21 -1.06
C LEU A 120 -10.70 4.51 -0.25
N ASN A 121 -11.31 4.48 0.93
CA ASN A 121 -11.41 5.58 1.88
C ASN A 121 -10.92 5.10 3.26
N PRO A 122 -10.51 6.00 4.18
CA PRO A 122 -9.73 5.62 5.36
C PRO A 122 -10.35 4.48 6.17
N ASN A 123 -11.68 4.49 6.26
CA ASN A 123 -12.47 3.54 7.04
C ASN A 123 -13.55 2.82 6.21
N SER A 124 -13.60 2.99 4.89
CA SER A 124 -14.66 2.43 4.04
C SER A 124 -14.22 2.27 2.58
N ILE A 125 -15.10 1.70 1.76
CA ILE A 125 -14.94 1.64 0.31
C ILE A 125 -16.13 2.30 -0.35
N THR A 126 -15.88 3.04 -1.43
CA THR A 126 -16.93 3.47 -2.34
C THR A 126 -17.11 2.38 -3.38
N VAL A 127 -18.33 1.86 -3.49
CA VAL A 127 -18.71 0.85 -4.47
C VAL A 127 -19.76 1.38 -5.42
N GLU A 128 -19.84 0.82 -6.62
CA GLU A 128 -20.86 1.14 -7.62
C GLU A 128 -21.53 -0.14 -8.13
N ASN A 129 -22.83 -0.09 -8.38
CA ASN A 129 -23.60 -1.20 -8.94
C ASN A 129 -23.73 -1.10 -10.47
N GLU A 130 -24.35 -2.10 -11.11
CA GLU A 130 -24.54 -2.15 -12.57
C GLU A 130 -25.35 -0.98 -13.15
N SER A 131 -26.16 -0.31 -12.32
CA SER A 131 -26.92 0.88 -12.73
C SER A 131 -26.10 2.18 -12.70
N GLY A 132 -24.82 2.11 -12.34
CA GLY A 132 -23.95 3.27 -12.21
C GLY A 132 -24.16 4.08 -10.93
N LYS A 133 -24.85 3.52 -9.93
CA LYS A 133 -25.07 4.20 -8.65
C LYS A 133 -24.02 3.78 -7.63
N SER A 134 -23.53 4.75 -6.87
CA SER A 134 -22.53 4.60 -5.83
C SER A 134 -23.15 4.41 -4.43
N ALA A 135 -22.42 3.74 -3.55
CA ALA A 135 -22.69 3.56 -2.12
C ALA A 135 -21.38 3.41 -1.32
N LEU A 136 -21.44 3.67 -0.02
CA LEU A 136 -20.36 3.37 0.92
C LEU A 136 -20.57 2.02 1.59
N TRP A 137 -19.56 1.17 1.59
CA TRP A 137 -19.53 -0.10 2.31
C TRP A 137 -18.32 -0.15 3.24
N GLY A 138 -18.41 -0.91 4.34
CA GLY A 138 -17.25 -1.21 5.18
C GLY A 138 -16.28 -2.18 4.49
N PHE A 139 -15.04 -2.28 4.98
CA PHE A 139 -14.06 -3.25 4.47
C PHE A 139 -14.47 -4.73 4.67
N ASN A 140 -15.40 -4.99 5.58
CA ASN A 140 -16.09 -6.26 5.76
C ASN A 140 -17.28 -6.47 4.79
N LEU A 141 -17.43 -5.59 3.79
CA LEU A 141 -18.49 -5.57 2.79
C LEU A 141 -19.91 -5.35 3.35
N THR A 142 -20.05 -4.81 4.56
CA THR A 142 -21.37 -4.40 5.07
C THR A 142 -21.76 -3.03 4.50
N PRO A 143 -22.95 -2.86 3.90
CA PRO A 143 -23.40 -1.57 3.41
C PRO A 143 -23.51 -0.54 4.54
N ILE A 144 -22.92 0.65 4.33
CA ILE A 144 -23.04 1.83 5.19
C ILE A 144 -24.15 2.74 4.64
N THR A 145 -24.17 2.93 3.32
CA THR A 145 -25.25 3.68 2.63
C THR A 145 -25.91 2.82 1.54
N PRO A 146 -27.14 3.14 1.14
CA PRO A 146 -27.76 2.51 -0.04
C PRO A 146 -27.19 3.07 -1.36
N PHE A 147 -27.44 2.37 -2.47
CA PHE A 147 -27.08 2.78 -3.84
C PHE A 147 -28.00 3.88 -4.37
N ILE A 148 -27.90 5.07 -3.78
CA ILE A 148 -28.73 6.24 -4.12
C ILE A 148 -27.92 7.41 -4.66
N TYR A 149 -26.60 7.30 -4.73
CA TYR A 149 -25.72 8.37 -5.19
C TYR A 149 -25.29 8.12 -6.64
N LEU A 150 -25.18 9.17 -7.45
CA LEU A 150 -24.53 9.13 -8.76
C LEU A 150 -23.02 8.97 -8.61
N SER A 151 -22.44 9.63 -7.62
CA SER A 151 -21.03 9.46 -7.24
C SER A 151 -20.82 9.84 -5.78
N ILE A 152 -19.78 9.26 -5.18
CA ILE A 152 -19.25 9.63 -3.86
C ILE A 152 -17.74 9.81 -4.06
N GLN A 153 -17.27 11.04 -3.84
CA GLN A 153 -15.86 11.39 -3.94
C GLN A 153 -15.06 10.76 -2.79
N ARG A 154 -13.73 10.80 -2.91
CA ARG A 154 -12.85 10.33 -1.82
C ARG A 154 -13.07 11.14 -0.56
N PHE A 155 -12.95 10.45 0.57
CA PHE A 155 -12.92 11.10 1.86
C PHE A 155 -11.68 12.00 1.98
N SER A 156 -11.91 13.21 2.45
CA SER A 156 -10.87 14.15 2.86
C SER A 156 -11.35 14.84 4.13
N GLU A 157 -10.49 14.89 5.15
CA GLU A 157 -10.83 15.43 6.48
C GLU A 157 -12.09 14.81 7.12
N GLY A 158 -12.32 13.52 6.87
CA GLY A 158 -13.46 12.77 7.41
C GLY A 158 -14.80 13.01 6.70
N LEU A 159 -14.79 13.73 5.58
CA LEU A 159 -15.97 14.02 4.78
C LEU A 159 -15.77 13.63 3.31
N ALA A 160 -16.83 13.15 2.67
CA ALA A 160 -16.86 12.86 1.24
C ALA A 160 -18.01 13.61 0.57
N VAL A 161 -17.75 14.15 -0.61
CA VAL A 161 -18.79 14.79 -1.40
C VAL A 161 -19.62 13.74 -2.12
N ALA A 162 -20.92 13.74 -1.90
CA ALA A 162 -21.83 12.78 -2.49
C ALA A 162 -22.92 13.48 -3.31
N PHE A 163 -23.34 12.82 -4.37
CA PHE A 163 -24.30 13.35 -5.34
C PHE A 163 -25.56 12.49 -5.35
N PRO A 164 -26.59 12.80 -4.54
CA PRO A 164 -27.83 12.01 -4.51
C PRO A 164 -28.51 12.02 -5.89
N ALA A 165 -28.86 10.85 -6.41
CA ALA A 165 -29.46 10.70 -7.74
C ALA A 165 -30.84 11.36 -7.88
N ALA A 166 -31.55 11.55 -6.76
CA ALA A 166 -32.82 12.25 -6.70
C ALA A 166 -32.67 13.78 -6.59
N SER A 167 -31.44 14.29 -6.43
CA SER A 167 -31.19 15.72 -6.20
C SER A 167 -30.37 16.37 -7.32
N ARG A 168 -30.53 17.68 -7.47
CA ARG A 168 -29.63 18.55 -8.25
C ARG A 168 -28.60 19.28 -7.36
N THR A 169 -28.50 18.89 -6.10
CA THR A 169 -27.54 19.38 -5.12
C THR A 169 -26.58 18.27 -4.74
N PHE A 170 -25.41 18.62 -4.21
CA PHE A 170 -24.54 17.67 -3.54
C PHE A 170 -24.76 17.74 -2.03
N THR A 171 -24.24 16.73 -1.31
CA THR A 171 -24.16 16.69 0.16
C THR A 171 -22.75 16.27 0.58
N PHE A 172 -22.44 16.36 1.87
CA PHE A 172 -21.25 15.78 2.48
C PHE A 172 -21.65 14.60 3.35
N LEU A 173 -21.05 13.44 3.09
CA LEU A 173 -21.17 12.27 3.92
C LEU A 173 -20.02 12.23 4.91
N ASN A 174 -20.32 11.95 6.18
CA ASN A 174 -19.29 11.51 7.11
C ASN A 174 -18.98 10.01 6.91
N GLU A 175 -18.00 9.49 7.65
CA GLU A 175 -17.55 8.09 7.51
C GLU A 175 -18.61 7.04 7.89
N LYS A 176 -19.66 7.46 8.61
CA LYS A 176 -20.84 6.64 8.92
C LYS A 176 -21.92 6.71 7.85
N GLY A 177 -21.68 7.46 6.77
CA GLY A 177 -22.64 7.67 5.68
C GLY A 177 -23.77 8.64 6.01
N GLU A 178 -23.63 9.43 7.09
CA GLU A 178 -24.63 10.43 7.48
C GLU A 178 -24.38 11.73 6.69
N GLU A 179 -25.44 12.33 6.17
CA GLU A 179 -25.39 13.63 5.51
C GLU A 179 -25.14 14.75 6.53
N THR A 180 -24.22 15.67 6.23
CA THR A 180 -23.74 16.70 7.17
C THR A 180 -23.99 18.14 6.74
N ILE A 181 -24.37 18.39 5.48
CA ILE A 181 -24.75 19.73 5.00
C ILE A 181 -26.21 19.77 4.54
N PRO A 182 -26.93 20.88 4.79
CA PRO A 182 -28.27 21.09 4.23
C PRO A 182 -28.22 21.27 2.70
N ALA A 183 -29.29 20.90 2.01
CA ALA A 183 -29.40 20.95 0.54
C ALA A 183 -29.60 22.38 -0.01
N THR A 184 -28.66 23.29 0.25
CA THR A 184 -28.74 24.70 -0.15
C THR A 184 -27.94 25.04 -1.41
N HIS A 185 -27.03 24.16 -1.84
CA HIS A 185 -26.08 24.44 -2.93
C HIS A 185 -26.36 23.58 -4.16
N ARG A 186 -26.72 24.23 -5.28
CA ARG A 186 -27.04 23.55 -6.55
C ARG A 186 -25.78 23.21 -7.32
N ILE A 187 -25.85 22.14 -8.10
CA ILE A 187 -24.86 21.86 -9.14
C ILE A 187 -25.43 22.46 -10.42
N SER A 188 -24.75 23.46 -10.97
CA SER A 188 -25.05 23.95 -12.32
C SER A 188 -24.29 23.08 -13.32
N THR A 189 -24.97 22.12 -13.94
CA THR A 189 -24.47 21.49 -15.17
C THR A 189 -24.86 22.39 -16.34
N VAL A 190 -24.01 23.34 -16.70
CA VAL A 190 -24.22 24.07 -17.96
C VAL A 190 -24.02 23.08 -19.11
N GLY A 191 -24.96 23.03 -20.04
CA GLY A 191 -25.00 22.10 -21.19
C GLY A 191 -23.93 22.33 -22.25
N ASP A 192 -22.73 22.74 -21.85
CA ASP A 192 -21.68 23.19 -22.75
C ASP A 192 -20.31 22.64 -22.31
N HIS A 193 -20.25 21.30 -22.18
CA HIS A 193 -19.06 20.44 -22.05
C HIS A 193 -17.93 20.83 -21.05
N ARG A 194 -18.08 21.90 -20.28
CA ARG A 194 -17.22 22.27 -19.16
C ARG A 194 -17.86 21.69 -17.91
N SER A 195 -17.48 20.45 -17.58
CA SER A 195 -17.79 19.85 -16.29
C SER A 195 -17.42 20.86 -15.21
N SER A 196 -18.40 21.37 -14.45
CA SER A 196 -18.10 22.30 -13.35
C SER A 196 -17.06 21.64 -12.44
N TYR A 197 -15.95 22.32 -12.14
CA TYR A 197 -14.94 21.81 -11.20
C TYR A 197 -15.54 21.52 -9.81
N ALA A 198 -16.75 22.02 -9.50
CA ALA A 198 -17.52 21.62 -8.33
C ALA A 198 -17.83 20.11 -8.28
N MET A 199 -17.86 19.41 -9.43
CA MET A 199 -17.97 17.95 -9.45
C MET A 199 -16.74 17.25 -8.85
N ARG A 200 -15.60 17.95 -8.77
CA ARG A 200 -14.36 17.49 -8.13
C ARG A 200 -14.21 17.98 -6.68
N ASN A 201 -15.30 18.45 -6.07
CA ASN A 201 -15.27 18.94 -4.70
C ASN A 201 -14.65 17.93 -3.73
N GLN A 202 -13.76 18.43 -2.88
CA GLN A 202 -13.27 17.75 -1.69
C GLN A 202 -13.17 18.78 -0.57
N VAL A 203 -13.35 18.33 0.66
CA VAL A 203 -13.07 19.18 1.83
C VAL A 203 -11.55 19.25 1.99
N SER A 204 -10.99 20.46 1.96
CA SER A 204 -9.57 20.69 2.17
C SER A 204 -9.37 21.93 3.04
N GLU A 205 -8.66 21.73 4.13
CA GLU A 205 -8.41 22.69 5.21
C GLU A 205 -9.67 23.34 5.79
N GLY A 206 -10.71 22.51 5.99
CA GLY A 206 -12.02 22.91 6.52
C GLY A 206 -12.96 23.56 5.50
N LEU A 207 -12.55 23.68 4.24
CA LEU A 207 -13.29 24.37 3.18
C LEU A 207 -13.63 23.45 2.01
N SER A 208 -14.65 23.81 1.24
CA SER A 208 -14.98 23.22 -0.05
C SER A 208 -15.44 24.31 -1.00
N ASN A 209 -15.37 24.06 -2.30
CA ASN A 209 -16.03 24.94 -3.26
C ASN A 209 -17.49 24.50 -3.51
N TYR A 210 -18.29 25.40 -4.08
CA TYR A 210 -19.65 25.12 -4.53
C TYR A 210 -19.91 25.80 -5.87
N SER A 211 -20.95 25.37 -6.61
CA SER A 211 -21.33 25.97 -7.88
C SER A 211 -22.57 26.85 -7.76
N HIS A 212 -22.58 28.01 -8.41
CA HIS A 212 -23.78 28.80 -8.63
C HIS A 212 -23.67 29.55 -9.96
N ASN A 213 -24.67 29.37 -10.84
CA ASN A 213 -24.69 29.95 -12.20
C ASN A 213 -23.42 29.70 -13.03
N GLY A 214 -22.83 28.51 -12.92
CA GLY A 214 -21.62 28.13 -13.65
C GLY A 214 -20.30 28.68 -13.08
N LEU A 215 -20.36 29.49 -12.03
CA LEU A 215 -19.19 29.96 -11.27
C LEU A 215 -19.04 29.18 -9.98
N LEU A 216 -17.87 29.29 -9.37
CA LEU A 216 -17.46 28.61 -8.15
C LEU A 216 -17.31 29.60 -7.00
N GLY A 217 -17.85 29.25 -5.83
CA GLY A 217 -17.71 29.96 -4.56
C GLY A 217 -17.00 29.12 -3.51
N ILE A 218 -16.71 29.71 -2.35
CA ILE A 218 -16.05 29.05 -1.22
C ILE A 218 -17.05 28.92 -0.08
N MET A 219 -17.13 27.75 0.53
CA MET A 219 -17.92 27.48 1.73
C MET A 219 -17.10 26.68 2.74
N ASP A 220 -17.50 26.73 4.01
CA ASP A 220 -16.95 25.83 5.02
C ASP A 220 -17.55 24.42 4.91
N LYS A 221 -16.97 23.47 5.65
CA LYS A 221 -17.43 22.08 5.70
C LYS A 221 -18.84 21.88 6.29
N ASN A 222 -19.45 22.92 6.86
CA ASN A 222 -20.83 22.89 7.36
C ASN A 222 -21.83 23.50 6.35
N GLY A 223 -21.36 23.87 5.15
CA GLY A 223 -22.18 24.49 4.11
C GLY A 223 -22.40 25.99 4.31
N LYS A 224 -21.63 26.67 5.17
CA LYS A 224 -21.70 28.13 5.29
C LYS A 224 -20.86 28.79 4.21
N ASP A 225 -21.49 29.64 3.41
CA ASP A 225 -20.80 30.45 2.41
C ASP A 225 -19.78 31.40 3.05
N ILE A 226 -18.59 31.44 2.46
CA ILE A 226 -17.49 32.35 2.82
C ILE A 226 -17.31 33.37 1.69
N THR A 227 -17.21 32.90 0.45
CA THR A 227 -17.03 33.74 -0.73
C THR A 227 -18.11 33.37 -1.76
N PRO A 228 -18.86 34.34 -2.30
CA PRO A 228 -19.87 34.06 -3.32
C PRO A 228 -19.24 33.44 -4.58
N ALA A 229 -20.08 32.82 -5.41
CA ALA A 229 -19.64 32.22 -6.66
C ALA A 229 -19.17 33.26 -7.69
N VAL A 230 -17.85 33.45 -7.77
CA VAL A 230 -17.20 34.46 -8.63
C VAL A 230 -16.04 33.89 -9.45
N PHE A 231 -15.62 32.65 -9.18
CA PHE A 231 -14.47 32.03 -9.83
C PHE A 231 -14.92 31.16 -11.00
N SER A 232 -14.30 31.31 -12.17
CA SER A 232 -14.52 30.40 -13.30
C SER A 232 -13.77 29.08 -13.12
N ASN A 233 -12.72 29.08 -12.30
CA ASN A 233 -11.98 27.88 -11.88
C ASN A 233 -11.47 28.09 -10.45
N LEU A 234 -11.52 27.04 -9.63
CA LEU A 234 -11.13 27.07 -8.23
C LEU A 234 -10.71 25.66 -7.80
N PHE A 235 -9.46 25.51 -7.38
CA PHE A 235 -8.92 24.25 -6.89
C PHE A 235 -9.05 24.15 -5.36
N GLU A 236 -8.72 22.99 -4.81
CA GLU A 236 -8.70 22.75 -3.37
C GLU A 236 -7.66 23.61 -2.64
N PHE A 237 -7.96 23.98 -1.39
CA PHE A 237 -7.02 24.70 -0.54
C PHE A 237 -5.89 23.78 -0.07
N LYS A 238 -4.63 24.19 -0.31
CA LYS A 238 -3.42 23.53 0.21
C LYS A 238 -2.44 24.59 0.72
N ASN A 239 -1.95 24.40 1.93
CA ASN A 239 -1.13 25.36 2.66
C ASN A 239 -1.78 26.76 2.76
N GLY A 240 -3.09 26.81 2.98
CA GLY A 240 -3.85 28.07 3.11
C GLY A 240 -4.20 28.77 1.79
N LEU A 241 -3.80 28.21 0.65
CA LEU A 241 -3.98 28.82 -0.68
C LEU A 241 -4.72 27.89 -1.64
N ALA A 242 -5.49 28.46 -2.56
CA ALA A 242 -6.11 27.74 -3.67
C ALA A 242 -5.82 28.44 -5.00
N PHE A 243 -5.56 27.68 -6.06
CA PHE A 243 -5.49 28.24 -7.40
C PHE A 243 -6.89 28.67 -7.83
N ALA A 244 -7.02 29.88 -8.37
CA ALA A 244 -8.29 30.40 -8.84
C ALA A 244 -8.16 31.23 -10.11
N ILE A 245 -9.23 31.24 -10.91
CA ILE A 245 -9.40 32.11 -12.07
C ILE A 245 -10.66 32.95 -11.87
N ARG A 246 -10.50 34.28 -11.94
CA ARG A 246 -11.60 35.27 -11.93
C ARG A 246 -11.26 36.41 -12.87
N ASP A 247 -12.22 36.88 -13.66
CA ASP A 247 -12.06 38.00 -14.60
C ASP A 247 -10.90 37.83 -15.61
N ARG A 248 -10.71 36.61 -16.15
CA ARG A 248 -9.57 36.24 -17.03
C ARG A 248 -8.20 36.46 -16.40
N LYS A 249 -8.14 36.42 -15.07
CA LYS A 249 -6.91 36.48 -14.31
C LYS A 249 -6.74 35.24 -13.45
N ALA A 250 -5.51 34.77 -13.34
CA ALA A 250 -5.15 33.54 -12.64
C ALA A 250 -4.12 33.81 -11.52
N GLY A 251 -4.19 33.03 -10.45
CA GLY A 251 -3.28 33.15 -9.31
C GLY A 251 -3.72 32.30 -8.12
N TYR A 252 -3.13 32.56 -6.95
CA TYR A 252 -3.52 31.94 -5.69
C TYR A 252 -4.30 32.90 -4.81
N ILE A 253 -5.39 32.41 -4.26
CA ILE A 253 -6.23 33.11 -3.29
C ILE A 253 -6.07 32.49 -1.90
N ASN A 254 -6.27 33.30 -0.87
CA ASN A 254 -6.44 32.81 0.50
C ASN A 254 -7.86 32.25 0.72
N LYS A 255 -8.11 31.78 1.95
CA LYS A 255 -9.40 31.23 2.39
C LYS A 255 -10.59 32.19 2.34
N THR A 256 -10.37 33.50 2.24
CA THR A 256 -11.44 34.51 2.11
C THR A 256 -11.75 34.88 0.65
N GLY A 257 -10.94 34.40 -0.29
CA GLY A 257 -11.09 34.69 -1.71
C GLY A 257 -10.25 35.86 -2.23
N ASP A 258 -9.32 36.36 -1.42
CA ASP A 258 -8.41 37.45 -1.77
C ASP A 258 -7.13 36.93 -2.40
N TRP A 259 -6.63 37.60 -3.43
CA TRP A 259 -5.37 37.23 -4.10
C TRP A 259 -4.17 37.36 -3.16
N VAL A 260 -3.34 36.32 -3.11
CA VAL A 260 -2.05 36.30 -2.40
C VAL A 260 -0.88 36.27 -3.39
N ILE A 261 -1.01 35.49 -4.47
CA ILE A 261 -0.02 35.40 -5.54
C ILE A 261 -0.74 35.67 -6.87
N GLY A 262 -0.23 36.59 -7.67
CA GLY A 262 -0.98 37.16 -8.80
C GLY A 262 -1.94 38.27 -8.33
N PRO A 263 -3.00 38.59 -9.09
CA PRO A 263 -3.42 37.93 -10.31
C PRO A 263 -2.56 38.28 -11.54
N GLU A 264 -2.24 37.28 -12.36
CA GLU A 264 -1.63 37.44 -13.68
C GLU A 264 -2.63 37.14 -14.80
N SER A 265 -2.22 37.19 -16.08
CA SER A 265 -3.07 36.80 -17.20
C SER A 265 -3.60 35.37 -17.02
N GLY A 266 -4.85 35.12 -17.43
CA GLY A 266 -5.54 33.85 -17.24
C GLY A 266 -4.89 32.64 -17.91
N ASP A 267 -3.95 32.86 -18.85
CA ASP A 267 -3.23 31.82 -19.57
C ASP A 267 -2.00 31.30 -18.80
N THR A 268 -1.62 31.93 -17.68
CA THR A 268 -0.48 31.47 -16.86
C THR A 268 -0.82 30.16 -16.13
N TYR A 269 -0.01 29.12 -16.36
CA TYR A 269 -0.17 27.85 -15.65
C TYR A 269 0.45 27.88 -14.24
N TYR A 270 -0.35 27.48 -13.26
CA TYR A 270 0.04 27.23 -11.87
C TYR A 270 -0.34 25.80 -11.50
N GLY A 271 0.59 25.01 -10.95
CA GLY A 271 0.28 23.69 -10.39
C GLY A 271 0.12 23.77 -8.86
N ASN A 272 -0.72 22.91 -8.26
CA ASN A 272 -1.06 22.94 -6.83
C ASN A 272 0.14 22.99 -5.86
N PHE A 273 -0.06 23.60 -4.69
CA PHE A 273 0.91 23.48 -3.61
C PHE A 273 0.96 22.06 -3.04
N ALA A 274 2.15 21.48 -3.04
CA ALA A 274 2.43 20.22 -2.37
C ALA A 274 3.76 20.32 -1.62
N ASN A 275 3.79 19.79 -0.39
CA ASN A 275 4.94 19.89 0.53
C ASN A 275 5.52 21.33 0.67
N GLY A 276 4.68 22.37 0.52
CA GLY A 276 5.03 23.78 0.67
C GLY A 276 5.53 24.49 -0.60
N LEU A 277 5.60 23.81 -1.75
CA LEU A 277 6.05 24.37 -3.03
C LEU A 277 5.03 24.11 -4.14
N ALA A 278 4.99 24.98 -5.13
CA ALA A 278 4.13 24.86 -6.31
C ALA A 278 4.94 25.16 -7.58
N PRO A 279 4.79 24.38 -8.66
CA PRO A 279 5.35 24.76 -9.95
C PRO A 279 4.58 25.97 -10.51
N LYS A 280 5.33 26.97 -10.98
CA LYS A 280 4.82 28.14 -11.71
C LYS A 280 5.48 28.21 -13.06
N GLU A 281 4.66 28.25 -14.11
CA GLU A 281 5.15 28.46 -15.46
C GLU A 281 5.62 29.91 -15.66
N ILE A 282 6.74 30.07 -16.34
CA ILE A 282 7.30 31.34 -16.75
C ILE A 282 7.58 31.29 -18.25
N ASN A 283 7.36 32.41 -18.93
CA ASN A 283 7.76 32.59 -20.32
C ASN A 283 9.04 33.43 -20.36
N GLU A 284 10.10 32.87 -20.94
CA GLU A 284 11.34 33.60 -21.23
C GLU A 284 11.63 33.50 -22.72
N ASN A 285 11.58 34.62 -23.43
CA ASN A 285 11.86 34.72 -24.86
C ASN A 285 10.98 33.81 -25.75
N GLY A 286 9.71 33.63 -25.40
CA GLY A 286 8.77 32.78 -26.14
C GLY A 286 8.82 31.30 -25.75
N GLU A 287 9.74 30.91 -24.86
CA GLU A 287 9.88 29.56 -24.35
C GLU A 287 9.30 29.46 -22.94
N TYR A 288 8.54 28.39 -22.70
CA TYR A 288 7.94 28.13 -21.39
C TYR A 288 8.84 27.23 -20.54
N TYR A 289 8.95 27.58 -19.26
CA TYR A 289 9.68 26.83 -18.24
C TYR A 289 8.90 26.82 -16.92
N SER A 290 9.21 25.88 -16.03
CA SER A 290 8.62 25.79 -14.71
C SER A 290 9.64 26.08 -13.61
N ASN A 291 9.39 27.11 -12.80
CA ASN A 291 10.06 27.34 -11.53
C ASN A 291 9.23 26.77 -10.37
N TYR A 292 9.78 26.71 -9.15
CA TYR A 292 8.97 26.48 -7.94
C TYR A 292 8.89 27.73 -7.08
N ILE A 293 7.68 28.04 -6.63
CA ILE A 293 7.39 29.13 -5.69
C ILE A 293 6.95 28.57 -4.34
N ASP A 294 7.20 29.32 -3.27
CA ASP A 294 6.59 29.08 -1.97
C ASP A 294 5.20 29.73 -1.86
N THR A 295 4.55 29.55 -0.71
CA THR A 295 3.23 30.11 -0.39
C THR A 295 3.19 31.65 -0.32
N THR A 296 4.34 32.34 -0.37
CA THR A 296 4.40 33.81 -0.48
C THR A 296 4.51 34.27 -1.93
N GLY A 297 4.68 33.34 -2.88
CA GLY A 297 4.98 33.63 -4.29
C GLY A 297 6.47 33.84 -4.56
N LYS A 298 7.34 33.69 -3.55
CA LYS A 298 8.78 33.78 -3.73
C LYS A 298 9.28 32.56 -4.49
N VAL A 299 10.07 32.78 -5.55
CA VAL A 299 10.75 31.70 -6.27
C VAL A 299 11.81 31.08 -5.37
N ILE A 300 11.64 29.80 -5.06
CA ILE A 300 12.59 29.00 -4.27
C ILE A 300 13.54 28.23 -5.18
N ILE A 301 13.01 27.64 -6.24
CA ILE A 301 13.80 26.89 -7.23
C ILE A 301 13.67 27.61 -8.56
N LYS A 302 14.76 28.30 -8.94
CA LYS A 302 14.86 29.07 -10.19
C LYS A 302 15.63 28.26 -11.22
N THR A 303 14.95 27.32 -11.86
CA THR A 303 15.56 26.43 -12.84
C THR A 303 14.65 26.32 -14.05
N LYS A 304 15.25 26.37 -15.25
CA LYS A 304 14.53 26.31 -16.53
C LYS A 304 14.10 24.88 -16.88
N PHE A 305 13.33 24.24 -16.00
CA PHE A 305 12.74 22.94 -16.30
C PHE A 305 11.67 23.11 -17.36
N LYS A 306 11.66 22.26 -18.37
CA LYS A 306 10.59 22.23 -19.37
C LYS A 306 9.28 21.76 -18.75
N ARG A 307 9.34 20.78 -17.85
CA ARG A 307 8.19 20.36 -17.04
C ARG A 307 8.63 20.07 -15.61
N ALA A 308 7.75 20.37 -14.67
CA ALA A 308 7.93 20.15 -13.25
C ALA A 308 6.65 19.56 -12.65
N SER A 309 6.77 18.44 -11.94
CA SER A 309 5.64 17.82 -11.23
C SER A 309 5.46 18.41 -9.83
N LEU A 310 4.36 18.07 -9.16
CA LEU A 310 4.15 18.43 -7.77
C LEU A 310 5.17 17.71 -6.88
N PHE A 311 5.57 18.36 -5.78
CA PHE A 311 6.36 17.69 -4.76
C PHE A 311 5.54 16.59 -4.06
N ASN A 312 6.12 15.42 -3.87
CA ASN A 312 5.57 14.31 -3.09
C ASN A 312 6.70 13.69 -2.24
N ASN A 313 6.45 13.47 -0.95
CA ASN A 313 7.46 13.00 0.03
C ASN A 313 8.80 13.75 -0.03
N GLY A 314 8.77 15.05 -0.36
CA GLY A 314 9.96 15.91 -0.42
C GLY A 314 10.71 15.91 -1.74
N PHE A 315 10.23 15.18 -2.75
CA PHE A 315 10.84 15.08 -4.07
C PHE A 315 9.89 15.50 -5.19
N ALA A 316 10.42 15.93 -6.32
CA ALA A 316 9.64 16.18 -7.53
C ALA A 316 10.38 15.67 -8.77
N VAL A 317 9.63 15.18 -9.76
CA VAL A 317 10.15 14.81 -11.07
C VAL A 317 10.16 16.04 -11.99
N VAL A 318 11.26 16.25 -12.71
CA VAL A 318 11.46 17.35 -13.66
C VAL A 318 12.07 16.86 -14.98
N THR A 319 11.82 17.60 -16.07
CA THR A 319 12.50 17.42 -17.36
C THR A 319 13.18 18.71 -17.79
N THR A 320 14.33 18.60 -18.46
CA THR A 320 15.06 19.74 -19.04
C THR A 320 14.95 19.81 -20.56
N ASN A 321 14.49 18.73 -21.21
CA ASN A 321 14.32 18.64 -22.66
C ASN A 321 12.98 17.99 -23.03
N GLU A 322 12.14 18.68 -23.80
CA GLU A 322 10.84 18.14 -24.23
C GLU A 322 10.97 17.00 -25.24
N ASN A 323 12.04 17.01 -26.05
CA ASN A 323 12.31 15.99 -27.07
C ASN A 323 12.87 14.69 -26.49
N LYS A 324 13.19 14.68 -25.19
CA LYS A 324 13.64 13.51 -24.45
C LYS A 324 12.76 13.32 -23.21
N SER A 325 11.47 13.10 -23.45
CA SER A 325 10.47 12.94 -22.38
C SER A 325 10.79 11.83 -21.37
N SER A 326 11.62 10.85 -21.73
CA SER A 326 12.09 9.79 -20.85
C SER A 326 13.32 10.16 -20.03
N GLU A 327 14.13 11.15 -20.41
CA GLU A 327 15.27 11.62 -19.63
C GLU A 327 14.77 12.58 -18.55
N LYS A 328 14.56 12.04 -17.35
CA LYS A 328 13.98 12.76 -16.21
C LYS A 328 14.96 12.83 -15.05
N SER A 329 14.81 13.88 -14.25
CA SER A 329 15.53 14.03 -12.99
C SER A 329 14.54 14.09 -11.83
N ILE A 330 14.98 13.64 -10.66
CA ILE A 330 14.29 13.82 -9.39
C ILE A 330 15.07 14.87 -8.61
N ILE A 331 14.37 15.89 -8.13
CA ILE A 331 14.93 16.97 -7.32
C ILE A 331 14.39 16.92 -5.90
N ASN A 332 15.19 17.39 -4.95
CA ASN A 332 14.73 17.67 -3.59
C ASN A 332 14.15 19.10 -3.47
N LYS A 333 13.70 19.48 -2.27
CA LYS A 333 13.10 20.81 -2.02
C LYS A 333 14.05 22.00 -2.19
N THR A 334 15.37 21.79 -2.23
CA THR A 334 16.34 22.86 -2.53
C THR A 334 16.59 23.01 -4.03
N GLY A 335 16.02 22.11 -4.85
CA GLY A 335 16.23 22.08 -6.30
C GLY A 335 17.47 21.30 -6.73
N GLU A 336 18.15 20.64 -5.80
CA GLU A 336 19.28 19.76 -6.12
C GLU A 336 18.77 18.48 -6.79
N VAL A 337 19.41 18.11 -7.90
CA VAL A 337 19.15 16.85 -8.59
C VAL A 337 19.75 15.71 -7.77
N VAL A 338 18.88 14.87 -7.21
CA VAL A 338 19.26 13.72 -6.38
C VAL A 338 19.30 12.41 -7.18
N PHE A 339 18.64 12.37 -8.33
CA PHE A 339 18.64 11.22 -9.24
C PHE A 339 18.36 11.66 -10.67
N THR A 340 19.02 11.04 -11.64
CA THR A 340 18.75 11.22 -13.08
C THR A 340 18.71 9.85 -13.74
N GLY A 341 17.72 9.62 -14.59
CA GLY A 341 17.57 8.35 -15.29
C GLY A 341 16.56 8.41 -16.43
N ASN A 342 16.48 7.31 -17.18
CA ASN A 342 15.52 7.16 -18.26
C ASN A 342 14.24 6.50 -17.74
N PHE A 343 13.28 7.30 -17.28
CA PHE A 343 12.02 6.82 -16.73
C PHE A 343 10.81 7.64 -17.18
N SER A 344 9.67 6.98 -17.38
CA SER A 344 8.39 7.57 -17.75
C SER A 344 7.57 8.01 -16.53
N HIS A 345 7.68 7.35 -15.38
CA HIS A 345 6.94 7.71 -14.17
C HIS A 345 7.77 7.45 -12.91
N ALA A 346 7.49 8.20 -11.84
CA ALA A 346 8.02 7.93 -10.51
C ALA A 346 6.91 8.12 -9.47
N ALA A 347 6.73 7.11 -8.61
CA ALA A 347 5.84 7.14 -7.47
C ALA A 347 6.65 7.12 -6.17
N PHE A 348 6.31 7.99 -5.23
CA PHE A 348 6.97 8.10 -3.94
C PHE A 348 6.06 7.49 -2.86
N LEU A 349 6.34 6.24 -2.48
CA LEU A 349 5.63 5.51 -1.43
C LEU A 349 6.25 5.86 -0.06
N ASP A 350 5.62 5.51 1.05
CA ASP A 350 6.13 5.89 2.38
C ASP A 350 7.61 5.50 2.62
N ASP A 351 8.00 4.30 2.17
CA ASP A 351 9.31 3.70 2.46
C ASP A 351 10.09 3.33 1.19
N LEU A 352 9.52 3.53 -0.01
CA LEU A 352 10.08 3.13 -1.30
C LEU A 352 9.81 4.19 -2.39
N ILE A 353 10.69 4.25 -3.38
CA ILE A 353 10.46 4.98 -4.64
C ILE A 353 10.29 3.96 -5.76
N VAL A 354 9.28 4.12 -6.60
CA VAL A 354 9.04 3.23 -7.74
C VAL A 354 9.16 4.03 -9.02
N ILE A 355 10.10 3.66 -9.89
CA ILE A 355 10.26 4.31 -11.22
C ILE A 355 9.92 3.33 -12.34
N THR A 356 9.38 3.83 -13.45
CA THR A 356 9.09 3.02 -14.64
C THR A 356 9.97 3.42 -15.81
N THR A 357 10.69 2.51 -16.45
CA THR A 357 11.50 2.84 -17.64
C THR A 357 10.77 2.47 -18.92
N GLU A 358 10.86 3.29 -19.96
CA GLU A 358 10.35 2.92 -21.29
C GLU A 358 11.39 2.05 -22.02
N VAL A 359 11.01 0.83 -22.40
CA VAL A 359 11.78 -0.04 -23.29
C VAL A 359 11.12 -0.03 -24.67
N GLN A 360 11.96 0.08 -25.71
CA GLN A 360 11.60 0.18 -27.13
C GLN A 360 10.53 -0.80 -27.58
N LEU A 361 9.73 -0.34 -28.54
CA LEU A 361 8.79 -1.17 -29.30
C LEU A 361 9.53 -2.34 -29.94
N ASN A 362 9.09 -3.55 -29.66
CA ASN A 362 9.45 -4.72 -30.45
C ASN A 362 8.74 -4.67 -31.81
N SER A 363 9.08 -5.57 -32.73
CA SER A 363 8.42 -5.77 -34.03
C SER A 363 6.88 -5.83 -33.97
N ASP A 364 6.33 -6.13 -32.79
CA ASP A 364 4.90 -6.31 -32.54
C ASP A 364 4.22 -5.05 -31.96
N ASN A 365 4.86 -3.88 -31.98
CA ASN A 365 4.33 -2.59 -31.49
C ASN A 365 3.92 -2.56 -30.00
N VAL A 366 4.53 -3.39 -29.15
CA VAL A 366 4.23 -3.42 -27.71
C VAL A 366 5.19 -2.50 -26.93
N ARG A 367 4.67 -1.47 -26.25
CA ARG A 367 5.46 -0.63 -25.30
C ARG A 367 5.78 -1.44 -24.05
N ARG A 368 7.02 -1.41 -23.56
CA ARG A 368 7.46 -2.16 -22.38
C ARG A 368 7.83 -1.21 -21.24
N ASN A 369 7.14 -1.27 -20.10
CA ASN A 369 7.54 -0.53 -18.89
C ASN A 369 8.07 -1.48 -17.81
N ASN A 370 9.33 -1.34 -17.43
CA ASN A 370 9.92 -2.07 -16.31
C ASN A 370 9.82 -1.21 -15.03
N TRP A 371 9.48 -1.83 -13.90
CA TRP A 371 9.23 -1.14 -12.62
C TRP A 371 10.40 -1.38 -11.65
N TYR A 372 11.11 -0.34 -11.25
CA TYR A 372 12.28 -0.43 -10.37
C TYR A 372 11.93 0.15 -9.00
N TYR A 373 12.28 -0.57 -7.95
CA TYR A 373 12.02 -0.18 -6.56
C TYR A 373 13.35 0.27 -5.98
N LEU A 374 13.37 1.48 -5.47
CA LEU A 374 14.53 2.13 -4.91
C LEU A 374 14.25 2.50 -3.46
N ASP A 375 15.31 2.57 -2.65
CA ASP A 375 15.22 3.28 -1.38
C ASP A 375 15.22 4.81 -1.61
N TYR A 376 15.06 5.57 -0.52
CA TYR A 376 15.12 7.03 -0.56
C TYR A 376 16.54 7.62 -0.71
N ASN A 377 17.57 6.77 -0.78
CA ASN A 377 18.91 7.13 -1.23
C ASN A 377 19.10 6.79 -2.72
N PHE A 378 18.02 6.44 -3.43
CA PHE A 378 18.00 6.05 -4.84
C PHE A 378 18.86 4.82 -5.15
N LYS A 379 19.09 3.95 -4.16
CA LYS A 379 19.71 2.64 -4.35
C LYS A 379 18.65 1.64 -4.78
N LEU A 380 18.96 0.87 -5.83
CA LEU A 380 18.10 -0.20 -6.29
C LEU A 380 17.88 -1.24 -5.18
N ILE A 381 16.63 -1.42 -4.76
CA ILE A 381 16.18 -2.50 -3.89
C ILE A 381 15.82 -3.71 -4.73
N TRP A 382 15.09 -3.50 -5.83
CA TRP A 382 14.65 -4.58 -6.71
C TRP A 382 14.32 -4.07 -8.10
N GLU A 383 14.65 -4.88 -9.11
CA GLU A 383 14.18 -4.73 -10.48
C GLU A 383 13.63 -6.06 -11.01
N PRO A 384 12.66 -6.03 -11.93
CA PRO A 384 12.17 -7.22 -12.60
C PRO A 384 13.22 -7.68 -13.61
N GLU A 385 14.06 -8.64 -13.24
CA GLU A 385 14.98 -9.29 -14.17
C GLU A 385 14.25 -10.26 -15.14
N CYS A 386 13.00 -10.64 -14.85
CA CYS A 386 12.25 -11.58 -15.67
C CYS A 386 11.42 -10.88 -16.76
N GLY A 387 11.43 -11.42 -17.98
CA GLY A 387 10.42 -11.13 -18.98
C GLY A 387 8.99 -11.41 -18.46
N GLU A 388 8.04 -10.60 -18.93
CA GLU A 388 6.70 -10.37 -18.38
C GLU A 388 5.83 -11.61 -18.12
N ARG A 389 6.08 -12.75 -18.77
CA ARG A 389 5.23 -13.95 -18.64
C ARG A 389 5.35 -14.67 -17.30
N ALA A 390 6.30 -14.33 -16.44
CA ALA A 390 6.80 -15.29 -15.46
C ALA A 390 6.01 -15.53 -14.15
N LEU A 391 5.01 -14.73 -13.76
CA LEU A 391 4.32 -14.89 -12.46
C LEU A 391 2.80 -15.12 -12.58
N ARG A 392 2.32 -15.63 -13.71
CA ARG A 392 0.89 -15.97 -13.89
C ARG A 392 0.49 -17.29 -13.22
N SER A 393 1.45 -18.17 -13.00
CA SER A 393 1.37 -19.47 -12.32
C SER A 393 2.79 -19.89 -11.92
N LEU A 394 2.97 -20.84 -10.98
CA LEU A 394 4.32 -21.36 -10.69
C LEU A 394 4.95 -22.00 -11.95
N THR A 395 4.13 -22.57 -12.84
CA THR A 395 4.54 -23.05 -14.18
C THR A 395 5.06 -22.00 -15.17
N SER A 396 4.82 -20.72 -14.90
CA SER A 396 5.33 -19.61 -15.73
C SER A 396 6.71 -19.12 -15.27
N ILE A 397 7.16 -19.57 -14.09
CA ILE A 397 8.34 -19.07 -13.39
C ILE A 397 9.66 -19.49 -14.04
N ARG A 398 9.65 -20.40 -15.02
CA ARG A 398 10.81 -20.82 -15.83
C ARG A 398 11.78 -19.71 -16.25
N ASN A 399 11.29 -18.46 -16.39
CA ASN A 399 12.09 -17.32 -16.82
C ASN A 399 12.51 -16.36 -15.68
N CYS A 400 12.27 -16.73 -14.42
CA CYS A 400 12.67 -15.94 -13.25
C CYS A 400 13.84 -16.59 -12.51
N GLN A 401 14.82 -15.78 -12.15
CA GLN A 401 15.91 -16.15 -11.25
C GLN A 401 15.37 -16.34 -9.82
N LEU A 402 14.59 -17.39 -9.57
CA LEU A 402 14.02 -17.72 -8.25
C LEU A 402 15.07 -17.82 -7.12
N LYS A 403 16.35 -17.96 -7.48
CA LYS A 403 17.50 -17.95 -6.58
C LYS A 403 17.71 -16.63 -5.85
N ASP A 404 17.20 -15.51 -6.40
CA ASP A 404 17.41 -14.19 -5.83
C ASP A 404 16.38 -13.84 -4.75
N PHE A 405 15.27 -14.59 -4.68
CA PHE A 405 14.29 -14.42 -3.61
C PHE A 405 14.85 -14.92 -2.30
N LYS A 406 15.13 -14.00 -1.36
CA LYS A 406 15.57 -14.33 0.00
C LYS A 406 14.48 -15.02 0.81
N LYS A 407 13.21 -14.70 0.60
CA LYS A 407 12.09 -15.22 1.36
C LYS A 407 10.98 -15.59 0.40
N ILE A 408 10.40 -16.77 0.58
CA ILE A 408 9.30 -17.29 -0.20
C ILE A 408 8.24 -17.75 0.80
N ILE A 409 7.07 -17.13 0.76
CA ILE A 409 5.92 -17.47 1.59
C ILE A 409 4.80 -17.86 0.64
N ILE A 410 4.14 -18.97 0.89
CA ILE A 410 2.96 -19.46 0.17
C ILE A 410 1.92 -19.80 1.22
N GLU A 411 0.77 -19.12 1.15
CA GLU A 411 -0.38 -19.34 2.03
C GLU A 411 -1.58 -19.69 1.14
N SER A 412 -2.04 -20.94 1.21
CA SER A 412 -3.20 -21.41 0.46
C SER A 412 -4.49 -20.94 1.12
N GLY A 413 -5.32 -20.21 0.37
CA GLY A 413 -6.70 -19.93 0.73
C GLY A 413 -7.62 -21.16 0.68
N ILE A 414 -8.91 -20.95 0.93
CA ILE A 414 -9.97 -21.98 1.08
C ILE A 414 -10.24 -22.74 -0.24
N SER A 415 -9.81 -22.24 -1.40
CA SER A 415 -10.04 -22.88 -2.70
C SER A 415 -8.87 -23.76 -3.16
N ASN A 416 -9.24 -24.98 -3.58
CA ASN A 416 -8.36 -26.05 -4.05
C ASN A 416 -7.80 -25.74 -5.44
N GLU A 417 -6.53 -25.33 -5.57
CA GLU A 417 -5.95 -25.20 -6.93
C GLU A 417 -4.41 -25.27 -7.05
N TYR A 418 -3.65 -25.50 -5.97
CA TYR A 418 -2.23 -25.80 -6.17
C TYR A 418 -2.06 -27.20 -6.72
N SER A 419 -1.50 -27.30 -7.92
CA SER A 419 -1.04 -28.57 -8.43
C SER A 419 0.31 -28.92 -7.79
N PHE A 420 0.54 -30.20 -7.52
CA PHE A 420 1.86 -30.66 -7.08
C PHE A 420 2.97 -30.26 -8.08
N SER A 421 2.64 -30.18 -9.38
CA SER A 421 3.54 -29.73 -10.44
C SER A 421 4.00 -28.28 -10.28
N ASP A 422 3.12 -27.39 -9.82
CA ASP A 422 3.45 -25.99 -9.61
C ASP A 422 4.50 -25.85 -8.49
N LEU A 423 4.34 -26.57 -7.38
CA LEU A 423 5.34 -26.59 -6.31
C LEU A 423 6.65 -27.27 -6.72
N GLN A 424 6.61 -28.27 -7.59
CA GLN A 424 7.80 -28.95 -8.10
C GLN A 424 8.75 -27.99 -8.82
N GLU A 425 8.24 -27.09 -9.65
CA GLU A 425 9.06 -26.10 -10.37
C GLU A 425 9.74 -25.10 -9.41
N LEU A 426 9.03 -24.67 -8.36
CA LEU A 426 9.60 -23.83 -7.30
C LEU A 426 10.79 -24.52 -6.63
N PHE A 427 10.63 -25.81 -6.29
CA PHE A 427 11.64 -26.60 -5.59
C PHE A 427 12.87 -26.90 -6.46
N GLU A 428 12.71 -26.88 -7.78
CA GLU A 428 13.82 -27.06 -8.73
C GLU A 428 14.67 -25.80 -8.92
N ASN A 429 14.06 -24.62 -8.80
CA ASN A 429 14.68 -23.38 -9.26
C ASN A 429 14.95 -22.34 -8.15
N ALA A 430 14.31 -22.46 -6.99
CA ALA A 430 14.48 -21.53 -5.87
C ALA A 430 15.61 -21.92 -4.92
N ASN A 431 16.22 -20.94 -4.27
CA ASN A 431 17.17 -21.15 -3.17
C ASN A 431 17.07 -20.05 -2.09
N PRO A 432 15.90 -19.93 -1.42
CA PRO A 432 15.65 -18.85 -0.49
C PRO A 432 16.37 -19.05 0.85
N VAL A 433 16.47 -17.98 1.63
CA VAL A 433 16.83 -17.99 3.06
C VAL A 433 15.64 -18.43 3.92
N VAL A 434 14.40 -18.08 3.52
CA VAL A 434 13.18 -18.45 4.25
C VAL A 434 12.17 -19.07 3.30
N LEU A 435 11.65 -20.26 3.63
CA LEU A 435 10.56 -20.92 2.93
C LEU A 435 9.42 -21.19 3.90
N SER A 436 8.25 -20.61 3.65
CA SER A 436 7.04 -20.84 4.43
C SER A 436 5.92 -21.34 3.52
N LEU A 437 5.46 -22.58 3.71
CA LEU A 437 4.36 -23.18 2.97
C LEU A 437 3.22 -23.55 3.93
N SER A 438 2.12 -22.82 3.84
CA SER A 438 0.86 -23.17 4.50
C SER A 438 -0.10 -23.63 3.42
N LEU A 439 -0.25 -24.95 3.24
CA LEU A 439 -1.04 -25.55 2.16
C LEU A 439 -2.33 -26.20 2.66
N ASN A 440 -3.28 -26.37 1.75
CA ASN A 440 -4.58 -26.97 2.01
C ASN A 440 -4.47 -28.51 2.13
N TYR A 441 -5.62 -29.15 2.36
CA TYR A 441 -5.68 -30.55 2.75
C TYR A 441 -5.36 -31.58 1.63
N THR A 442 -5.15 -31.16 0.38
CA THR A 442 -4.97 -32.09 -0.75
C THR A 442 -3.50 -32.45 -1.01
N ILE A 443 -2.56 -31.56 -0.66
CA ILE A 443 -1.13 -31.80 -0.85
C ILE A 443 -0.55 -32.44 0.40
N THR A 444 -0.20 -33.72 0.28
CA THR A 444 0.30 -34.54 1.39
C THR A 444 1.80 -34.78 1.36
N LYS A 445 2.47 -34.43 0.26
CA LYS A 445 3.91 -34.60 0.08
C LYS A 445 4.55 -33.31 -0.40
N LEU A 446 5.80 -33.11 0.00
CA LEU A 446 6.64 -32.07 -0.57
C LEU A 446 7.18 -32.52 -1.94
N PRO A 447 7.36 -31.59 -2.89
CA PRO A 447 8.09 -31.89 -4.12
C PRO A 447 9.56 -32.23 -3.87
N ASN A 448 10.18 -32.87 -4.86
CA ASN A 448 11.61 -33.14 -4.83
C ASN A 448 12.38 -31.84 -5.07
N GLY A 449 13.47 -31.63 -4.33
CA GLY A 449 14.34 -30.46 -4.52
C GLY A 449 14.59 -29.62 -3.28
N LEU A 450 13.89 -29.87 -2.16
CA LEU A 450 14.12 -29.12 -0.90
C LEU A 450 15.59 -29.15 -0.49
N SER A 451 16.27 -30.29 -0.66
CA SER A 451 17.70 -30.47 -0.36
C SER A 451 18.64 -29.58 -1.19
N ASN A 452 18.15 -28.96 -2.27
CA ASN A 452 18.93 -28.06 -3.13
C ASN A 452 18.89 -26.60 -2.62
N MET A 453 18.01 -26.28 -1.68
CA MET A 453 17.86 -24.94 -1.10
C MET A 453 18.92 -24.67 -0.03
N THR A 454 20.20 -24.74 -0.38
CA THR A 454 21.34 -24.64 0.56
C THR A 454 21.48 -23.30 1.28
N ASN A 455 20.75 -22.26 0.85
CA ASN A 455 20.68 -20.98 1.56
C ASN A 455 19.64 -20.97 2.68
N LEU A 456 18.79 -21.99 2.78
CA LEU A 456 17.66 -22.02 3.68
C LEU A 456 18.10 -21.99 5.15
N GLU A 457 17.63 -20.95 5.85
CA GLU A 457 17.80 -20.73 7.29
C GLU A 457 16.51 -20.98 8.07
N GLU A 458 15.35 -20.79 7.45
CA GLU A 458 14.04 -20.99 8.07
C GLU A 458 13.12 -21.80 7.15
N LEU A 459 12.54 -22.89 7.68
CA LEU A 459 11.54 -23.70 7.00
C LEU A 459 10.27 -23.76 7.84
N ARG A 460 9.16 -23.23 7.33
CA ARG A 460 7.83 -23.35 7.95
C ARG A 460 6.90 -24.13 7.03
N LEU A 461 6.27 -25.18 7.56
CA LEU A 461 5.34 -26.03 6.84
C LEU A 461 4.09 -26.25 7.69
N SER A 462 2.93 -26.00 7.11
CA SER A 462 1.63 -26.33 7.70
C SER A 462 0.70 -26.88 6.62
N GLY A 463 -0.17 -27.84 6.97
CA GLY A 463 -1.03 -28.54 6.01
C GLY A 463 -1.03 -30.06 6.21
N ARG A 464 -1.26 -30.86 5.17
CA ARG A 464 -1.38 -32.33 5.30
C ARG A 464 -0.10 -33.10 4.95
N PHE A 465 1.05 -32.44 5.05
CA PHE A 465 2.35 -33.08 4.81
C PHE A 465 2.57 -34.27 5.73
N THR A 466 2.89 -35.44 5.18
CA THR A 466 3.08 -36.68 5.94
C THR A 466 4.54 -37.02 6.23
N GLU A 467 5.47 -36.43 5.48
CA GLU A 467 6.90 -36.73 5.54
C GLU A 467 7.75 -35.52 5.12
N LEU A 468 9.01 -35.50 5.59
CA LEU A 468 10.05 -34.59 5.12
C LEU A 468 11.08 -35.34 4.28
N PRO A 469 11.63 -34.73 3.22
CA PRO A 469 12.73 -35.29 2.46
C PRO A 469 14.06 -35.21 3.25
N ASP A 470 15.14 -35.71 2.66
CA ASP A 470 16.47 -35.59 3.25
C ASP A 470 16.89 -34.11 3.41
N LEU A 471 17.23 -33.72 4.65
CA LEU A 471 17.68 -32.37 5.01
C LEU A 471 19.21 -32.24 5.10
N SER A 472 19.97 -33.29 4.75
CA SER A 472 21.42 -33.37 5.01
C SER A 472 22.27 -32.24 4.41
N LYS A 473 21.79 -31.60 3.33
CA LYS A 473 22.47 -30.50 2.63
C LYS A 473 22.10 -29.10 3.16
N LEU A 474 21.12 -28.99 4.05
CA LEU A 474 20.59 -27.71 4.54
C LEU A 474 21.34 -27.22 5.78
N ASN A 475 22.65 -27.06 5.67
CA ASN A 475 23.54 -26.79 6.81
C ASN A 475 23.37 -25.41 7.46
N LYS A 476 22.67 -24.48 6.80
CA LYS A 476 22.33 -23.15 7.33
C LYS A 476 21.00 -23.12 8.09
N LEU A 477 20.24 -24.22 8.10
CA LEU A 477 18.90 -24.26 8.68
C LEU A 477 18.97 -24.06 10.21
N LYS A 478 18.32 -22.99 10.68
CA LYS A 478 18.29 -22.54 12.08
C LYS A 478 16.93 -22.77 12.72
N GLU A 479 15.85 -22.69 11.93
CA GLU A 479 14.49 -22.80 12.43
C GLU A 479 13.65 -23.72 11.54
N ILE A 480 12.93 -24.63 12.19
CA ILE A 480 11.96 -25.53 11.55
C ILE A 480 10.62 -25.41 12.28
N ASP A 481 9.56 -25.08 11.56
CA ASP A 481 8.19 -25.11 12.07
C ASP A 481 7.39 -26.11 11.24
N LEU A 482 6.87 -27.15 11.89
CA LEU A 482 6.05 -28.21 11.28
C LEU A 482 4.67 -28.27 11.91
N ASP A 483 4.23 -27.16 12.52
CA ASP A 483 2.99 -27.13 13.28
C ASP A 483 1.78 -27.44 12.40
N TYR A 484 0.87 -28.24 12.96
CA TYR A 484 -0.36 -28.70 12.31
C TYR A 484 -0.10 -29.42 10.98
N THR A 485 0.97 -30.24 10.92
CA THR A 485 1.22 -31.18 9.82
C THR A 485 0.81 -32.62 10.18
N ASP A 486 0.72 -33.49 9.18
CA ASP A 486 0.40 -34.91 9.34
C ASP A 486 1.67 -35.79 9.48
N ILE A 487 2.83 -35.17 9.76
CA ILE A 487 4.14 -35.83 9.82
C ILE A 487 4.17 -36.87 10.94
N GLN A 488 4.53 -38.10 10.57
CA GLN A 488 4.59 -39.25 11.50
C GLN A 488 6.01 -39.62 11.93
N SER A 489 7.02 -39.22 11.16
CA SER A 489 8.43 -39.46 11.48
C SER A 489 9.31 -38.38 10.87
N LEU A 490 10.48 -38.16 11.45
CA LEU A 490 11.47 -37.21 10.93
C LEU A 490 12.64 -37.97 10.28
N PRO A 491 13.21 -37.45 9.18
CA PRO A 491 14.36 -38.06 8.53
C PRO A 491 15.57 -38.00 9.47
N LYS A 492 16.36 -39.09 9.55
CA LYS A 492 17.57 -39.15 10.39
C LYS A 492 18.59 -38.05 10.08
N SER A 493 18.55 -37.45 8.90
CA SER A 493 19.41 -36.32 8.55
C SER A 493 19.13 -35.06 9.34
N ILE A 494 17.98 -34.93 9.99
CA ILE A 494 17.70 -33.80 10.89
C ILE A 494 18.73 -33.70 12.02
N TYR A 495 19.27 -34.83 12.49
CA TYR A 495 20.29 -34.91 13.54
C TYR A 495 21.66 -34.35 13.10
N LYS A 496 21.85 -34.14 11.78
CA LYS A 496 23.06 -33.52 11.20
C LYS A 496 22.99 -31.99 11.22
N LEU A 497 21.83 -31.39 11.48
CA LEU A 497 21.62 -29.95 11.46
C LEU A 497 22.13 -29.29 12.76
N LYS A 498 23.45 -29.22 12.93
CA LYS A 498 24.07 -28.70 14.17
C LYS A 498 23.83 -27.21 14.44
N GLN A 499 23.33 -26.46 13.45
CA GLN A 499 22.98 -25.05 13.60
C GLN A 499 21.49 -24.84 13.94
N LEU A 500 20.70 -25.91 14.02
CA LEU A 500 19.28 -25.83 14.31
C LEU A 500 19.06 -25.33 15.74
N LYS A 501 18.42 -24.17 15.87
CA LYS A 501 18.14 -23.49 17.14
C LYS A 501 16.75 -23.80 17.66
N GLU A 502 15.78 -23.90 16.76
CA GLU A 502 14.39 -24.16 17.14
C GLU A 502 13.73 -25.15 16.17
N ILE A 503 12.95 -26.06 16.74
CA ILE A 503 12.02 -26.93 16.02
C ILE A 503 10.66 -26.95 16.73
N SER A 504 9.59 -26.63 15.99
CA SER A 504 8.21 -26.77 16.46
C SER A 504 7.50 -27.90 15.72
N VAL A 505 6.80 -28.75 16.47
CA VAL A 505 6.08 -29.93 15.98
C VAL A 505 4.69 -30.07 16.65
N VAL A 506 4.08 -28.94 17.00
CA VAL A 506 2.77 -28.89 17.66
C VAL A 506 1.70 -29.41 16.70
N GLY A 507 0.88 -30.35 17.17
CA GLY A 507 -0.20 -30.89 16.33
C GLY A 507 0.28 -31.80 15.19
N THR A 508 1.52 -32.30 15.26
CA THR A 508 2.02 -33.38 14.38
C THR A 508 1.58 -34.76 14.86
N LYS A 509 1.88 -35.80 14.07
CA LYS A 509 1.63 -37.22 14.43
C LYS A 509 2.91 -37.93 14.89
N LEU A 510 3.93 -37.19 15.33
CA LEU A 510 5.17 -37.76 15.84
C LEU A 510 4.92 -38.52 17.15
N SER A 511 5.57 -39.66 17.29
CA SER A 511 5.50 -40.45 18.52
C SER A 511 6.33 -39.80 19.63
N LEU A 512 6.06 -40.18 20.88
CA LEU A 512 6.90 -39.74 22.01
C LEU A 512 8.36 -40.17 21.82
N ASN A 513 8.60 -41.31 21.17
CA ASN A 513 9.95 -41.80 20.87
C ASN A 513 10.68 -40.87 19.90
N ASP A 514 10.00 -40.31 18.91
CA ASP A 514 10.58 -39.33 17.99
C ASP A 514 10.96 -38.03 18.72
N ILE A 515 10.10 -37.56 19.62
CA ILE A 515 10.39 -36.38 20.45
C ILE A 515 11.59 -36.62 21.38
N MET A 516 11.70 -37.82 21.96
CA MET A 516 12.85 -38.20 22.78
C MET A 516 14.13 -38.28 21.94
N ALA A 517 14.07 -38.86 20.75
CA ALA A 517 15.20 -38.95 19.84
C ALA A 517 15.69 -37.55 19.41
N LEU A 518 14.78 -36.59 19.18
CA LEU A 518 15.15 -35.19 18.93
C LEU A 518 15.92 -34.59 20.11
N LYS A 519 15.42 -34.74 21.34
CA LYS A 519 16.08 -34.21 22.54
C LYS A 519 17.47 -34.80 22.76
N GLU A 520 17.62 -36.10 22.48
CA GLU A 520 18.89 -36.80 22.64
C GLU A 520 19.93 -36.37 21.58
N ASN A 521 19.51 -36.25 20.32
CA ASN A 521 20.42 -36.00 19.20
C ASN A 521 20.66 -34.51 18.90
N LEU A 522 19.80 -33.62 19.40
CA LEU A 522 19.85 -32.17 19.22
C LEU A 522 19.64 -31.44 20.58
N PRO A 523 20.57 -31.63 21.55
CA PRO A 523 20.38 -31.14 22.93
C PRO A 523 20.33 -29.61 23.05
N ASP A 524 20.96 -28.88 22.12
CA ASP A 524 21.01 -27.41 22.11
C ASP A 524 19.85 -26.78 21.33
N THR A 525 18.98 -27.59 20.71
CA THR A 525 17.83 -27.13 19.94
C THR A 525 16.61 -27.01 20.86
N LYS A 526 15.94 -25.85 20.82
CA LYS A 526 14.64 -25.66 21.48
C LYS A 526 13.57 -26.45 20.74
N ILE A 527 12.98 -27.43 21.41
CA ILE A 527 11.93 -28.30 20.85
C ILE A 527 10.57 -27.92 21.45
N THR A 528 9.68 -27.41 20.61
CA THR A 528 8.30 -27.05 20.98
C THR A 528 7.35 -28.15 20.52
N PHE A 529 6.57 -28.71 21.44
CA PHE A 529 5.57 -29.74 21.15
C PHE A 529 4.39 -29.61 22.13
N LYS A 530 3.20 -30.03 21.71
CA LYS A 530 2.00 -30.07 22.56
C LYS A 530 1.44 -31.49 22.59
N ARG A 531 1.19 -32.02 23.79
CA ARG A 531 0.42 -33.27 23.97
C ARG A 531 -1.01 -33.01 23.49
N SER A 532 -1.42 -33.63 22.39
CA SER A 532 -2.81 -34.00 22.18
C SER A 532 -3.15 -35.07 23.22
N PHE A 533 -4.07 -34.77 24.14
CA PHE A 533 -4.64 -35.74 25.06
C PHE A 533 -5.75 -36.52 24.39
#